data_AF-A0A8J7BWL2-F1
#
_entry.id   AF-A0A8J7BWL2-F1
#
_cell.length_a   1.000
_cell.length_b   1.000
_cell.length_c   1.000
_cell.angle_alpha   90.00
_cell.angle_beta   90.00
_cell.angle_gamma   90.00
#
_symmetry.space_group_name_H-M   'P 1'
#
loop_
_entity.id
_entity.type
_entity.pdbx_description
1 polymer ?
#
loop_
_entity_poly.entity_id
_entity_poly.type
_entity_poly.pdbx_seq_one_letter_code
_entity_poly.pdbx_strand_id
1 'polypeptide(L)'
;MLTNIHSFKIPITCLTATIYLENLSQRVNILSLYQKIFPEHWLESSMTIDQHSHRESAYIDREIEFIRLVNEHLFPIEYIDDIEFSPDRSNIPISPQKPEWWYEDFEDIEYFEKFLLSLMGQGYNLDEWEVHFGFTPECITPAEDIYPDSLTKLCRCYKSPLQHLVTAIRIIDYSTENIWLDVTYETSDWLEWTYENVMFLAQKWLEAVLMMENSNALAHLIETSLTARKTIVKLWNQASEL
;
A
#
# COMPACT_ATOMS: atom_id res chain seq x y z
N MET A 1 -40.17 -26.34 17.51
CA MET A 1 -40.32 -27.28 16.38
C MET A 1 -40.46 -26.45 15.11
N LEU A 2 -39.41 -26.49 14.27
CA LEU A 2 -39.33 -26.09 12.85
C LEU A 2 -39.92 -24.71 12.44
N THR A 3 -39.20 -23.62 12.76
CA THR A 3 -39.51 -22.28 12.24
C THR A 3 -38.44 -21.71 11.31
N ASN A 4 -37.55 -22.54 10.74
CA ASN A 4 -36.51 -22.03 9.84
C ASN A 4 -36.13 -23.01 8.71
N ILE A 5 -37.12 -23.53 7.98
CA ILE A 5 -36.88 -24.34 6.76
C ILE A 5 -36.67 -23.44 5.53
N HIS A 6 -37.02 -22.15 5.62
CA HIS A 6 -36.86 -21.21 4.49
C HIS A 6 -35.42 -20.73 4.26
N SER A 7 -34.53 -20.85 5.25
CA SER A 7 -33.10 -20.58 5.11
C SER A 7 -32.33 -21.69 4.39
N PHE A 8 -32.96 -22.86 4.16
CA PHE A 8 -32.40 -24.00 3.42
C PHE A 8 -33.19 -24.29 2.13
N LYS A 9 -33.55 -23.25 1.36
CA LYS A 9 -34.05 -23.47 0.00
C LYS A 9 -32.92 -24.02 -0.86
N ILE A 10 -32.90 -25.34 -1.03
CA ILE A 10 -31.99 -26.01 -1.95
C ILE A 10 -32.23 -25.42 -3.35
N PRO A 11 -31.18 -24.92 -4.03
CA PRO A 11 -31.33 -24.27 -5.32
C PRO A 11 -31.93 -25.23 -6.36
N ILE A 12 -32.94 -24.75 -7.09
CA ILE A 12 -33.75 -25.55 -8.04
C ILE A 12 -33.21 -25.54 -9.48
N THR A 13 -32.15 -24.77 -9.74
CA THR A 13 -31.45 -24.74 -11.03
C THR A 13 -29.94 -24.89 -10.82
N CYS A 14 -29.23 -25.44 -11.81
CA CYS A 14 -27.77 -25.60 -11.73
C CYS A 14 -27.06 -24.26 -11.46
N LEU A 15 -27.48 -23.18 -12.11
CA LEU A 15 -26.89 -21.85 -11.92
C LEU A 15 -27.08 -21.35 -10.48
N THR A 16 -28.29 -21.45 -9.92
CA THR A 16 -28.54 -21.03 -8.53
C THR A 16 -27.83 -21.94 -7.52
N ALA A 17 -27.61 -23.21 -7.86
CA ALA A 17 -26.82 -24.14 -7.06
C ALA A 17 -25.34 -23.75 -7.00
N THR A 18 -24.75 -23.45 -8.15
CA THR A 18 -23.36 -23.01 -8.25
C THR A 18 -23.12 -21.74 -7.44
N ILE A 19 -23.93 -20.69 -7.66
CA ILE A 19 -23.80 -19.41 -6.94
C ILE A 19 -23.94 -19.61 -5.42
N TYR A 20 -24.87 -20.45 -4.98
CA TYR A 20 -25.03 -20.74 -3.55
C TYR A 20 -23.81 -21.44 -2.96
N LEU A 21 -23.26 -22.44 -3.66
CA LEU A 21 -22.11 -23.21 -3.20
C LEU A 21 -20.83 -22.36 -3.20
N GLU A 22 -20.62 -21.51 -4.19
CA GLU A 22 -19.50 -20.56 -4.24
C GLU A 22 -19.55 -19.58 -3.07
N ASN A 23 -20.71 -18.97 -2.81
CA ASN A 23 -20.90 -18.08 -1.68
C ASN A 23 -20.70 -18.76 -0.33
N LEU A 24 -21.15 -20.01 -0.20
CA LEU A 24 -20.95 -20.81 1.00
C LEU A 24 -19.48 -21.16 1.20
N SER A 25 -18.77 -21.52 0.12
CA SER A 25 -17.34 -21.82 0.14
C SER A 25 -16.53 -20.61 0.57
N GLN A 26 -16.80 -19.44 -0.02
CA GLN A 26 -16.17 -18.16 0.36
C GLN A 26 -16.41 -17.84 1.84
N ARG A 27 -17.66 -18.00 2.32
CA ARG A 27 -17.97 -17.77 3.74
C ARG A 27 -17.19 -18.71 4.66
N VAL A 28 -17.18 -20.01 4.35
CA VAL A 28 -16.44 -20.99 5.14
C VAL A 28 -14.96 -20.62 5.17
N ASN A 29 -14.40 -20.18 4.04
CA ASN A 29 -13.01 -19.74 3.95
C ASN A 29 -12.73 -18.53 4.85
N ILE A 30 -13.49 -17.43 4.71
CA ILE A 30 -13.33 -16.22 5.52
C ILE A 30 -13.47 -16.50 7.02
N LEU A 31 -14.50 -17.24 7.43
CA LEU A 31 -14.70 -17.57 8.85
C LEU A 31 -13.61 -18.49 9.40
N SER A 32 -13.05 -19.38 8.57
CA SER A 32 -11.90 -20.21 8.96
C SER A 32 -10.65 -19.37 9.16
N LEU A 33 -10.44 -18.34 8.33
CA LEU A 33 -9.36 -17.37 8.52
C LEU A 33 -9.55 -16.57 9.79
N TYR A 34 -10.77 -16.11 10.08
CA TYR A 34 -11.07 -15.42 11.34
C TYR A 34 -10.70 -16.27 12.56
N GLN A 35 -11.17 -17.51 12.63
CA GLN A 35 -10.82 -18.45 13.70
C GLN A 35 -9.31 -18.65 13.86
N LYS A 36 -8.58 -18.70 12.74
CA LYS A 36 -7.15 -18.98 12.73
C LYS A 36 -6.31 -17.76 13.12
N ILE A 37 -6.67 -16.57 12.63
CA ILE A 37 -5.86 -15.36 12.72
C ILE A 37 -6.19 -14.57 14.00
N PHE A 38 -7.48 -14.49 14.38
CA PHE A 38 -7.92 -13.78 15.58
C PHE A 38 -8.76 -14.69 16.49
N PRO A 39 -8.16 -15.77 17.05
CA PRO A 39 -8.90 -16.77 17.82
C PRO A 39 -9.57 -16.20 19.07
N GLU A 40 -8.95 -15.22 19.73
CA GLU A 40 -9.52 -14.56 20.92
C GLU A 40 -10.78 -13.76 20.56
N HIS A 41 -10.69 -12.89 19.56
CA HIS A 41 -11.83 -12.12 19.04
C HIS A 41 -12.96 -13.04 18.53
N TRP A 42 -12.62 -14.15 17.85
CA TRP A 42 -13.61 -15.13 17.42
C TRP A 42 -14.43 -15.72 18.58
N LEU A 43 -13.77 -16.02 19.70
CA LEU A 43 -14.38 -16.59 20.90
C LEU A 43 -15.20 -15.56 21.69
N GLU A 44 -14.76 -14.30 21.70
CA GLU A 44 -15.41 -13.20 22.41
C GLU A 44 -16.55 -12.56 21.62
N SER A 45 -16.61 -12.77 20.30
CA SER A 45 -17.66 -12.24 19.43
C SER A 45 -19.06 -12.69 19.88
N SER A 46 -19.89 -11.69 20.20
CA SER A 46 -21.30 -11.88 20.61
C SER A 46 -22.25 -12.07 19.41
N MET A 47 -21.76 -11.87 18.19
CA MET A 47 -22.55 -12.01 16.95
C MET A 47 -22.85 -13.48 16.66
N THR A 48 -24.07 -13.78 16.19
CA THR A 48 -24.37 -15.15 15.72
C THR A 48 -23.72 -15.42 14.37
N ILE A 49 -23.41 -16.70 14.09
CA ILE A 49 -22.71 -17.11 12.84
C ILE A 49 -23.55 -16.84 11.58
N ASP A 50 -24.85 -16.68 11.72
CA ASP A 50 -25.80 -16.42 10.62
C ASP A 50 -26.42 -15.03 10.67
N GLN A 51 -25.93 -14.15 11.56
CA GLN A 51 -26.45 -12.80 11.69
C GLN A 51 -26.17 -11.97 10.43
N HIS A 52 -27.20 -11.27 9.96
CA HIS A 52 -27.15 -10.44 8.77
C HIS A 52 -27.93 -9.15 9.06
N SER A 53 -27.21 -8.11 9.48
CA SER A 53 -27.81 -6.83 9.89
C SER A 53 -28.37 -6.05 8.70
N HIS A 54 -27.73 -6.15 7.53
CA HIS A 54 -28.12 -5.45 6.30
C HIS A 54 -28.47 -6.44 5.20
N ARG A 55 -29.76 -6.59 4.85
CA ARG A 55 -30.23 -7.59 3.86
C ARG A 55 -29.55 -7.54 2.49
N GLU A 56 -29.04 -6.38 2.10
CA GLU A 56 -28.37 -6.14 0.82
C GLU A 56 -26.86 -6.43 0.88
N SER A 57 -26.32 -6.68 2.08
CA SER A 57 -24.91 -6.99 2.28
C SER A 57 -24.53 -8.33 1.68
N ALA A 58 -23.40 -8.33 0.99
CA ALA A 58 -22.77 -9.52 0.43
C ALA A 58 -22.15 -10.41 1.53
N TYR A 59 -21.92 -9.86 2.72
CA TYR A 59 -21.26 -10.51 3.86
C TYR A 59 -22.21 -10.67 5.05
N ILE A 60 -21.97 -11.70 5.88
CA ILE A 60 -22.58 -11.75 7.22
C ILE A 60 -21.76 -10.91 8.21
N ASP A 61 -22.39 -10.57 9.34
CA ASP A 61 -21.80 -9.65 10.33
C ASP A 61 -20.45 -10.14 10.86
N ARG A 62 -20.27 -11.46 11.05
CA ARG A 62 -18.97 -12.05 11.46
C ARG A 62 -17.88 -11.99 10.39
N GLU A 63 -18.25 -12.02 9.11
CA GLU A 63 -17.26 -11.81 8.03
C GLU A 63 -16.79 -10.36 8.02
N ILE A 64 -17.72 -9.41 8.20
CA ILE A 64 -17.41 -7.98 8.31
C ILE A 64 -16.52 -7.72 9.54
N GLU A 65 -16.83 -8.35 10.69
CA GLU A 65 -15.99 -8.28 11.89
C GLU A 65 -14.55 -8.72 11.61
N PHE A 66 -14.35 -9.84 10.94
CA PHE A 66 -13.02 -10.30 10.54
C PHE A 66 -12.30 -9.30 9.64
N ILE A 67 -12.95 -8.83 8.58
CA ILE A 67 -12.37 -7.89 7.63
C ILE A 67 -11.97 -6.59 8.35
N ARG A 68 -12.78 -6.11 9.29
CA ARG A 68 -12.44 -4.95 10.13
C ARG A 68 -11.21 -5.20 11.00
N LEU A 69 -11.08 -6.38 11.61
CA LEU A 69 -9.88 -6.75 12.38
C LEU A 69 -8.63 -6.83 11.50
N VAL A 70 -8.75 -7.32 10.27
CA VAL A 70 -7.65 -7.29 9.28
C VAL A 70 -7.25 -5.84 9.00
N ASN A 71 -8.23 -4.96 8.72
CA ASN A 71 -8.00 -3.55 8.49
C ASN A 71 -7.34 -2.83 9.68
N GLU A 72 -7.75 -3.17 10.90
CA GLU A 72 -7.26 -2.54 12.13
C GLU A 72 -5.86 -3.02 12.53
N HIS A 73 -5.56 -4.31 12.35
CA HIS A 73 -4.39 -4.93 12.95
C HIS A 73 -3.32 -5.41 11.96
N LEU A 74 -3.66 -5.60 10.69
CA LEU A 74 -2.75 -6.21 9.72
C LEU A 74 -2.35 -5.27 8.59
N PHE A 75 -3.32 -4.75 7.83
CA PHE A 75 -3.08 -3.86 6.69
C PHE A 75 -4.38 -3.18 6.25
N PRO A 76 -4.32 -1.98 5.65
CA PRO A 76 -5.51 -1.25 5.24
C PRO A 76 -6.27 -1.98 4.15
N ILE A 77 -7.60 -1.94 4.23
CA ILE A 77 -8.51 -2.42 3.20
C ILE A 77 -9.20 -1.20 2.58
N GLU A 78 -9.06 -1.04 1.28
CA GLU A 78 -9.71 0.06 0.56
C GLU A 78 -11.24 -0.07 0.65
N TYR A 79 -11.92 1.07 0.82
CA TYR A 79 -13.38 1.14 0.94
C TYR A 79 -13.95 0.23 2.05
N ILE A 80 -13.25 0.11 3.19
CA ILE A 80 -13.69 -0.70 4.34
C ILE A 80 -15.11 -0.35 4.81
N ASP A 81 -15.53 0.91 4.65
CA ASP A 81 -16.87 1.36 5.01
C ASP A 81 -17.96 0.85 4.06
N ASP A 82 -17.60 0.59 2.79
CA ASP A 82 -18.51 0.11 1.74
C ASP A 82 -18.32 -1.38 1.44
N ILE A 83 -17.42 -2.07 2.15
CA ILE A 83 -17.06 -3.47 1.87
C ILE A 83 -18.28 -4.40 1.92
N GLU A 84 -19.27 -4.09 2.76
CA GLU A 84 -20.49 -4.87 2.89
C GLU A 84 -21.32 -4.91 1.59
N PHE A 85 -21.17 -3.90 0.74
CA PHE A 85 -21.83 -3.80 -0.57
C PHE A 85 -20.92 -4.22 -1.73
N SER A 86 -19.68 -4.63 -1.46
CA SER A 86 -18.76 -5.09 -2.51
C SER A 86 -19.24 -6.42 -3.10
N PRO A 87 -19.37 -6.52 -4.43
CA PRO A 87 -19.75 -7.78 -5.08
C PRO A 87 -18.58 -8.78 -5.12
N ASP A 88 -17.33 -8.34 -4.98
CA ASP A 88 -16.18 -9.24 -4.94
C ASP A 88 -15.86 -9.65 -3.50
N ARG A 89 -15.94 -10.96 -3.27
CA ARG A 89 -15.67 -11.62 -1.99
C ARG A 89 -14.51 -12.62 -2.07
N SER A 90 -13.95 -12.79 -3.26
CA SER A 90 -12.92 -13.81 -3.50
C SER A 90 -11.54 -13.29 -3.17
N ASN A 91 -11.34 -11.98 -3.34
CA ASN A 91 -10.02 -11.37 -3.30
C ASN A 91 -9.91 -10.27 -2.24
N ILE A 92 -8.67 -10.05 -1.84
CA ILE A 92 -8.20 -8.91 -1.06
C ILE A 92 -7.74 -7.86 -2.08
N PRO A 93 -8.41 -6.70 -2.16
CA PRO A 93 -7.95 -5.62 -3.05
C PRO A 93 -6.66 -5.01 -2.50
N ILE A 94 -5.71 -4.75 -3.39
CA ILE A 94 -4.47 -4.06 -3.07
C ILE A 94 -4.44 -2.77 -3.87
N SER A 95 -4.48 -1.65 -3.16
CA SER A 95 -4.70 -0.34 -3.74
C SER A 95 -3.49 0.57 -3.52
N PRO A 96 -3.23 1.52 -4.43
CA PRO A 96 -2.17 2.50 -4.25
C PRO A 96 -2.34 3.26 -2.94
N GLN A 97 -1.26 3.43 -2.20
CA GLN A 97 -1.26 4.12 -0.90
C GLN A 97 -1.09 5.64 -1.02
N LYS A 98 -0.73 6.10 -2.21
CA LYS A 98 -0.62 7.50 -2.59
C LYS A 98 -1.10 7.66 -4.04
N PRO A 99 -1.63 8.83 -4.42
CA PRO A 99 -1.86 9.12 -5.82
C PRO A 99 -0.53 9.12 -6.58
N GLU A 100 -0.55 8.68 -7.82
CA GLU A 100 0.65 8.64 -8.64
C GLU A 100 0.97 10.03 -9.18
N TRP A 101 2.22 10.44 -8.97
CA TRP A 101 2.69 11.79 -9.27
C TRP A 101 2.50 12.19 -10.74
N TRP A 102 2.45 11.24 -11.68
CA TRP A 102 2.23 11.53 -13.10
C TRP A 102 0.76 11.83 -13.45
N TYR A 103 -0.17 11.64 -12.50
CA TYR A 103 -1.57 12.04 -12.61
C TYR A 103 -1.89 13.35 -11.88
N GLU A 104 -0.95 13.87 -11.10
CA GLU A 104 -1.08 15.14 -10.39
C GLU A 104 -0.52 16.32 -11.19
N ASP A 105 -1.02 17.53 -10.93
CA ASP A 105 -0.31 18.73 -11.38
C ASP A 105 1.01 18.80 -10.60
N PHE A 106 2.12 18.97 -11.30
CA PHE A 106 3.43 19.02 -10.67
C PHE A 106 3.49 20.08 -9.58
N GLU A 107 2.76 21.19 -9.71
CA GLU A 107 2.72 22.25 -8.70
C GLU A 107 1.93 21.89 -7.43
N ASP A 108 1.09 20.85 -7.47
CA ASP A 108 0.33 20.38 -6.30
C ASP A 108 1.08 19.29 -5.51
N ILE A 109 2.10 18.67 -6.10
CA ILE A 109 2.95 17.65 -5.47
C ILE A 109 3.70 18.22 -4.24
N GLU A 110 3.95 17.37 -3.24
CA GLU A 110 4.72 17.74 -2.06
C GLU A 110 6.14 18.22 -2.39
N TYR A 111 6.66 19.15 -1.60
CA TYR A 111 7.97 19.78 -1.81
C TYR A 111 9.11 18.77 -1.96
N PHE A 112 9.12 17.76 -1.09
CA PHE A 112 10.10 16.70 -1.08
C PHE A 112 10.05 15.85 -2.36
N GLU A 113 8.86 15.51 -2.83
CA GLU A 113 8.66 14.71 -4.05
C GLU A 113 9.07 15.53 -5.27
N LYS A 114 8.71 16.82 -5.36
CA LYS A 114 9.23 17.73 -6.40
C LYS A 114 10.75 17.78 -6.45
N PHE A 115 11.41 17.83 -5.28
CA PHE A 115 12.87 17.83 -5.20
C PHE A 115 13.47 16.54 -5.76
N LEU A 116 12.93 15.38 -5.38
CA LEU A 116 13.43 14.08 -5.87
C LEU A 116 13.08 13.83 -7.34
N LEU A 117 11.89 14.21 -7.80
CA LEU A 117 11.51 14.17 -9.21
C LEU A 117 12.42 15.05 -10.05
N SER A 118 12.71 16.28 -9.59
CA SER A 118 13.67 17.16 -10.26
C SER A 118 15.08 16.58 -10.28
N LEU A 119 15.50 15.90 -9.22
CA LEU A 119 16.79 15.18 -9.17
C LEU A 119 16.86 14.05 -10.20
N MET A 120 15.74 13.36 -10.42
CA MET A 120 15.60 12.29 -11.43
C MET A 120 15.32 12.82 -12.85
N GLY A 121 15.30 14.14 -13.05
CA GLY A 121 15.04 14.76 -14.36
C GLY A 121 13.57 14.82 -14.79
N GLN A 122 12.64 14.58 -13.86
CA GLN A 122 11.17 14.59 -14.08
C GLN A 122 10.49 15.83 -13.48
N GLY A 123 11.26 16.88 -13.17
CA GLY A 123 10.76 18.09 -12.50
C GLY A 123 11.37 19.37 -13.07
N TYR A 124 11.66 20.33 -12.19
CA TYR A 124 12.18 21.63 -12.58
C TYR A 124 13.55 21.56 -13.29
N ASN A 125 13.74 22.41 -14.30
CA ASN A 125 15.02 22.58 -14.96
C ASN A 125 16.03 23.29 -14.06
N LEU A 126 17.34 23.12 -14.31
CA LEU A 126 18.42 23.67 -13.48
C LEU A 126 18.32 25.17 -13.21
N ASP A 127 17.82 25.97 -14.16
CA ASP A 127 17.65 27.41 -14.03
C ASP A 127 16.53 27.81 -13.05
N GLU A 128 15.63 26.88 -12.73
CA GLU A 128 14.52 27.06 -11.79
C GLU A 128 14.90 26.62 -10.37
N TRP A 129 16.00 25.87 -10.19
CA TRP A 129 16.38 25.29 -8.89
C TRP A 129 16.66 26.33 -7.79
N GLU A 130 17.19 27.52 -8.11
CA GLU A 130 17.37 28.57 -7.11
C GLU A 130 16.03 28.99 -6.50
N VAL A 131 15.00 29.14 -7.34
CA VAL A 131 13.67 29.63 -6.95
C VAL A 131 12.95 28.59 -6.09
N HIS A 132 13.00 27.32 -6.50
CA HIS A 132 12.25 26.25 -5.83
C HIS A 132 13.05 25.59 -4.69
N PHE A 133 14.37 25.48 -4.82
CA PHE A 133 15.23 24.74 -3.89
C PHE A 133 16.30 25.58 -3.18
N GLY A 134 16.40 26.88 -3.46
CA GLY A 134 17.29 27.80 -2.76
C GLY A 134 18.79 27.60 -3.05
N PHE A 135 19.11 26.89 -4.13
CA PHE A 135 20.44 26.81 -4.72
C PHE A 135 20.36 26.32 -6.16
N THR A 136 21.32 26.70 -6.99
CA THR A 136 21.54 26.10 -8.31
C THR A 136 22.72 25.12 -8.26
N PRO A 137 22.54 23.82 -8.56
CA PRO A 137 23.66 22.89 -8.68
C PRO A 137 24.44 23.13 -9.99
N GLU A 138 25.73 22.79 -10.00
CA GLU A 138 26.58 22.92 -11.20
C GLU A 138 26.13 21.97 -12.32
N CYS A 139 25.71 20.77 -11.94
CA CYS A 139 25.11 19.77 -12.81
C CYS A 139 24.24 18.82 -12.00
N ILE A 140 23.33 18.13 -12.68
CA ILE A 140 22.62 16.96 -12.19
C ILE A 140 22.86 15.86 -13.21
N THR A 141 23.43 14.75 -12.77
CA THR A 141 23.66 13.58 -13.62
C THR A 141 22.31 12.99 -14.02
N PRO A 142 22.07 12.67 -15.31
CA PRO A 142 20.85 12.00 -15.73
C PRO A 142 20.62 10.69 -14.97
N ALA A 143 19.36 10.35 -14.71
CA ALA A 143 19.01 9.17 -13.93
C ALA A 143 19.50 7.87 -14.57
N GLU A 144 19.62 7.82 -15.91
CA GLU A 144 20.09 6.66 -16.66
C GLU A 144 21.57 6.33 -16.40
N ASP A 145 22.35 7.33 -15.96
CA ASP A 145 23.79 7.21 -15.67
C ASP A 145 24.07 6.92 -14.18
N ILE A 146 23.04 6.81 -13.35
CA ILE A 146 23.17 6.55 -11.91
C ILE A 146 23.24 5.05 -11.65
N TYR A 147 24.29 4.61 -10.96
CA TYR A 147 24.39 3.23 -10.49
C TYR A 147 23.71 3.07 -9.12
N PRO A 148 22.57 2.33 -9.00
CA PRO A 148 21.80 2.25 -7.75
C PRO A 148 22.60 1.66 -6.57
N ASP A 149 23.46 0.68 -6.85
CA ASP A 149 24.35 0.07 -5.86
C ASP A 149 25.39 1.06 -5.32
N SER A 150 25.90 1.94 -6.18
CA SER A 150 26.86 2.98 -5.82
C SER A 150 26.18 4.04 -4.94
N LEU A 151 24.99 4.51 -5.34
CA LEU A 151 24.19 5.43 -4.53
C LEU A 151 23.88 4.84 -3.14
N THR A 152 23.48 3.56 -3.09
CA THR A 152 23.23 2.84 -1.84
C THR A 152 24.45 2.82 -0.92
N LYS A 153 25.64 2.52 -1.47
CA LYS A 153 26.90 2.52 -0.69
C LYS A 153 27.23 3.90 -0.15
N LEU A 154 27.08 4.94 -0.96
CA LEU A 154 27.33 6.33 -0.57
C LEU A 154 26.40 6.79 0.55
N CYS A 155 25.10 6.50 0.43
CA CYS A 155 24.10 6.85 1.45
C CYS A 155 24.36 6.16 2.80
N ARG A 156 24.84 4.91 2.79
CA ARG A 156 25.18 4.17 4.03
C ARG A 156 26.32 4.80 4.84
N CYS A 157 27.13 5.68 4.25
CA CYS A 157 28.15 6.43 4.98
C CYS A 157 27.56 7.56 5.84
N TYR A 158 26.29 7.89 5.67
CA TYR A 158 25.58 8.91 6.41
C TYR A 158 24.68 8.30 7.48
N LYS A 159 24.33 9.10 8.49
CA LYS A 159 23.32 8.72 9.49
C LYS A 159 21.91 9.02 8.96
N SER A 160 20.91 8.45 9.62
CA SER A 160 19.51 8.84 9.42
C SER A 160 19.34 10.37 9.53
N PRO A 161 18.53 10.99 8.65
CA PRO A 161 17.69 10.35 7.63
C PRO A 161 18.33 10.21 6.23
N LEU A 162 19.51 10.81 5.97
CA LEU A 162 20.15 10.78 4.64
C LEU A 162 20.46 9.36 4.12
N GLN A 163 20.69 8.41 5.01
CA GLN A 163 20.90 7.00 4.62
C GLN A 163 19.70 6.38 3.88
N HIS A 164 18.51 6.96 4.02
CA HIS A 164 17.26 6.47 3.43
C HIS A 164 16.92 7.09 2.07
N LEU A 165 17.83 7.88 1.48
CA LEU A 165 17.62 8.52 0.17
C LEU A 165 17.23 7.51 -0.93
N VAL A 166 17.91 6.37 -1.00
CA VAL A 166 17.59 5.34 -2.00
C VAL A 166 16.19 4.77 -1.78
N THR A 167 15.78 4.55 -0.54
CA THR A 167 14.42 4.09 -0.22
C THR A 167 13.37 5.10 -0.68
N ALA A 168 13.59 6.38 -0.40
CA ALA A 168 12.70 7.46 -0.83
C ALA A 168 12.57 7.54 -2.37
N ILE A 169 13.68 7.44 -3.09
CA ILE A 169 13.68 7.43 -4.56
C ILE A 169 12.89 6.23 -5.09
N ARG A 170 13.12 5.03 -4.54
CA ARG A 170 12.40 3.82 -4.95
C ARG A 170 10.90 3.90 -4.68
N ILE A 171 10.46 4.62 -3.64
CA ILE A 171 9.03 4.85 -3.38
C ILE A 171 8.41 5.71 -4.50
N ILE A 172 9.07 6.80 -4.89
CA ILE A 172 8.57 7.69 -5.96
C ILE A 172 8.57 6.99 -7.32
N ASP A 173 9.55 6.11 -7.54
CA ASP A 173 9.73 5.33 -8.76
C ASP A 173 8.93 4.01 -8.78
N TYR A 174 8.15 3.71 -7.74
CA TYR A 174 7.37 2.45 -7.63
C TYR A 174 8.23 1.18 -7.83
N SER A 175 9.45 1.20 -7.31
CA SER A 175 10.46 0.15 -7.53
C SER A 175 11.00 -0.44 -6.23
N THR A 176 10.20 -0.47 -5.16
CA THR A 176 10.58 -0.89 -3.80
C THR A 176 10.64 -2.39 -3.56
N GLU A 177 10.07 -3.21 -4.46
CA GLU A 177 9.72 -4.62 -4.27
C GLU A 177 8.71 -4.86 -3.13
N ASN A 178 7.92 -3.84 -2.83
CA ASN A 178 6.84 -3.89 -1.86
C ASN A 178 5.51 -3.66 -2.56
N ILE A 179 4.65 -4.68 -2.53
CA ILE A 179 3.36 -4.68 -3.22
C ILE A 179 2.47 -3.49 -2.84
N TRP A 180 2.59 -2.97 -1.61
CA TRP A 180 1.80 -1.81 -1.17
C TRP A 180 2.31 -0.48 -1.71
N LEU A 181 3.61 -0.40 -2.03
CA LEU A 181 4.25 0.85 -2.48
C LEU A 181 4.44 0.89 -3.99
N ASP A 182 4.44 -0.26 -4.66
CA ASP A 182 4.70 -0.37 -6.09
C ASP A 182 3.41 -0.55 -6.92
N VAL A 183 2.26 -0.81 -6.27
CA VAL A 183 0.97 -0.91 -6.97
C VAL A 183 0.49 0.47 -7.44
N THR A 184 -0.06 0.51 -8.64
CA THR A 184 -0.66 1.69 -9.28
C THR A 184 -2.12 1.40 -9.67
N TYR A 185 -2.91 2.44 -9.97
CA TYR A 185 -4.28 2.28 -10.48
C TYR A 185 -4.34 1.51 -11.81
N GLU A 186 -3.23 1.42 -12.54
CA GLU A 186 -3.15 0.64 -13.79
C GLU A 186 -2.78 -0.82 -13.56
N THR A 187 -1.98 -1.08 -12.52
CA THR A 187 -1.43 -2.42 -12.24
C THR A 187 -2.21 -3.20 -11.21
N SER A 188 -3.16 -2.54 -10.51
CA SER A 188 -4.03 -3.06 -9.44
C SER A 188 -3.91 -4.56 -9.22
N ASP A 189 -3.40 -4.95 -8.07
CA ASP A 189 -3.18 -6.36 -7.74
C ASP A 189 -4.28 -6.86 -6.78
N TRP A 190 -4.49 -8.17 -6.79
CA TRP A 190 -5.45 -8.81 -5.90
C TRP A 190 -4.96 -10.21 -5.53
N LEU A 191 -5.09 -10.54 -4.25
CA LEU A 191 -4.75 -11.86 -3.74
C LEU A 191 -5.98 -12.55 -3.17
N GLU A 192 -6.10 -13.85 -3.39
CA GLU A 192 -7.18 -14.64 -2.78
C GLU A 192 -7.08 -14.59 -1.25
N TRP A 193 -8.23 -14.68 -0.58
CA TRP A 193 -8.30 -14.84 0.87
C TRP A 193 -7.73 -16.20 1.30
N THR A 194 -6.43 -16.26 1.56
CA THR A 194 -5.76 -17.43 2.17
C THR A 194 -4.95 -16.98 3.38
N TYR A 195 -4.62 -17.91 4.27
CA TYR A 195 -3.81 -17.57 5.44
C TYR A 195 -2.44 -17.04 5.02
N GLU A 196 -1.83 -17.70 4.04
CA GLU A 196 -0.53 -17.36 3.50
C GLU A 196 -0.54 -15.96 2.88
N ASN A 197 -1.56 -15.62 2.08
CA ASN A 197 -1.68 -14.30 1.48
C ASN A 197 -1.95 -13.21 2.52
N VAL A 198 -2.86 -13.43 3.47
CA VAL A 198 -3.14 -12.45 4.54
C VAL A 198 -1.87 -12.16 5.35
N MET A 199 -1.12 -13.19 5.75
CA MET A 199 0.11 -12.99 6.51
C MET A 199 1.23 -12.37 5.66
N PHE A 200 1.34 -12.72 4.38
CA PHE A 200 2.27 -12.09 3.45
C PHE A 200 1.99 -10.60 3.30
N LEU A 201 0.73 -10.23 3.09
CA LEU A 201 0.29 -8.83 2.97
C LEU A 201 0.53 -8.05 4.26
N ALA A 202 0.23 -8.64 5.42
CA ALA A 202 0.52 -8.04 6.72
C ALA A 202 2.02 -7.77 6.90
N GLN A 203 2.87 -8.72 6.54
CA GLN A 203 4.31 -8.53 6.61
C GLN A 203 4.79 -7.43 5.65
N LYS A 204 4.30 -7.43 4.40
CA LYS A 204 4.62 -6.38 3.44
C LYS A 204 4.13 -5.02 3.88
N TRP A 205 3.00 -4.94 4.57
CA TRP A 205 2.50 -3.68 5.12
C TRP A 205 3.41 -3.13 6.20
N LEU A 206 3.89 -3.96 7.13
CA LEU A 206 4.86 -3.54 8.14
C LEU A 206 6.17 -3.04 7.49
N GLU A 207 6.65 -3.72 6.45
CA GLU A 207 7.80 -3.26 5.66
C GLU A 207 7.51 -1.89 5.01
N ALA A 208 6.32 -1.71 4.43
CA ALA A 208 5.93 -0.46 3.77
C ALA A 208 5.84 0.71 4.76
N VAL A 209 5.23 0.51 5.93
CA VAL A 209 5.15 1.52 6.99
C VAL A 209 6.54 2.00 7.40
N LEU A 210 7.48 1.09 7.62
CA LEU A 210 8.86 1.46 7.96
C LEU A 210 9.54 2.24 6.83
N MET A 211 9.31 1.88 5.57
CA MET A 211 9.87 2.60 4.42
C MET A 211 9.28 4.01 4.32
N MET A 212 7.96 4.16 4.50
CA MET A 212 7.27 5.45 4.52
C MET A 212 7.74 6.33 5.68
N GLU A 213 7.87 5.80 6.90
CA GLU A 213 8.38 6.55 8.06
C GLU A 213 9.80 7.09 7.81
N ASN A 214 10.68 6.25 7.24
CA ASN A 214 12.04 6.65 6.88
C ASN A 214 12.06 7.72 5.78
N SER A 215 11.17 7.60 4.78
CA SER A 215 10.99 8.59 3.73
C SER A 215 10.50 9.92 4.29
N ASN A 216 9.53 9.91 5.20
CA ASN A 216 8.99 11.10 5.87
C ASN A 216 10.07 11.82 6.70
N ALA A 217 10.92 11.06 7.40
CA ALA A 217 12.06 11.64 8.12
C ALA A 217 13.05 12.34 7.17
N LEU A 218 13.27 11.80 5.98
CA LEU A 218 14.10 12.42 4.95
C LEU A 218 13.41 13.65 4.33
N ALA A 219 12.11 13.59 4.08
CA ALA A 219 11.30 14.70 3.58
C ALA A 219 11.45 15.92 4.49
N HIS A 220 11.28 15.73 5.80
CA HIS A 220 11.47 16.79 6.79
C HIS A 220 12.90 17.38 6.75
N LEU A 221 13.93 16.56 6.54
CA LEU A 221 15.31 17.05 6.42
C LEU A 221 15.50 17.89 5.15
N ILE A 222 14.94 17.47 4.02
CA ILE A 222 15.03 18.18 2.73
C ILE A 222 14.35 19.56 2.82
N GLU A 223 13.17 19.61 3.41
CA GLU A 223 12.40 20.84 3.60
C GLU A 223 13.13 21.85 4.50
N THR A 224 13.79 21.37 5.55
CA THR A 224 14.37 22.25 6.57
C THR A 224 15.86 22.57 6.39
N SER A 225 16.58 21.85 5.52
CA SER A 225 18.04 21.97 5.40
C SER A 225 18.52 22.13 3.95
N LEU A 226 18.99 23.35 3.63
CA LEU A 226 19.70 23.62 2.37
C LEU A 226 20.97 22.76 2.22
N THR A 227 21.69 22.56 3.32
CA THR A 227 22.90 21.73 3.32
C THR A 227 22.58 20.27 2.99
N ALA A 228 21.45 19.75 3.47
CA ALA A 228 21.01 18.40 3.14
C ALA A 228 20.67 18.26 1.65
N ARG A 229 19.89 19.20 1.09
CA ARG A 229 19.58 19.23 -0.35
C ARG A 229 20.85 19.24 -1.22
N LYS A 230 21.81 20.11 -0.90
CA LYS A 230 23.12 20.14 -1.57
C LYS A 230 23.90 18.83 -1.43
N THR A 231 23.83 18.20 -0.26
CA THR A 231 24.49 16.90 -0.01
C THR A 231 23.85 15.80 -0.86
N ILE A 232 22.52 15.79 -0.99
CA ILE A 232 21.80 14.81 -1.81
C ILE A 232 22.20 14.92 -3.28
N VAL A 233 22.23 16.13 -3.85
CA VAL A 233 22.69 16.33 -5.24
C VAL A 233 24.13 15.85 -5.42
N LYS A 234 25.00 16.11 -4.43
CA LYS A 234 26.37 15.60 -4.47
C LYS A 234 26.41 14.07 -4.47
N LEU A 235 25.64 13.41 -3.61
CA LEU A 235 25.59 11.95 -3.54
C LEU A 235 25.06 11.34 -4.84
N TRP A 236 24.03 11.96 -5.42
CA TRP A 236 23.49 11.60 -6.73
C TRP A 236 24.57 11.66 -7.80
N ASN A 237 25.23 12.81 -7.97
CA ASN A 237 26.29 12.96 -8.96
C ASN A 237 27.48 12.02 -8.74
N GLN A 238 27.86 11.75 -7.48
CA GLN A 238 28.93 10.80 -7.19
C GLN A 238 28.58 9.35 -7.52
N ALA A 239 27.29 9.02 -7.62
CA ALA A 239 26.85 7.66 -7.92
C ALA A 239 27.03 7.28 -9.41
N SER A 240 27.37 8.21 -10.30
CA SER A 240 27.69 7.94 -11.71
C SER A 240 29.18 7.74 -11.99
N GLU A 241 30.05 8.05 -11.02
CA GLU A 241 31.52 8.07 -11.20
C GLU A 241 32.23 6.72 -10.91
N LEU A 242 31.48 5.64 -10.66
CA LEU A 242 32.00 4.36 -10.14
C LEU A 242 31.73 3.15 -11.04
#